data_AF-A0A251X9V6-F1
#
_entry.id   AF-A0A251X9V6-F1
#
_cell.length_a   1.000
_cell.length_b   1.000
_cell.length_c   1.000
_cell.angle_alpha   90.00
_cell.angle_beta   90.00
_cell.angle_gamma   90.00
#
_symmetry.space_group_name_H-M   'P 1'
#
loop_
_entity.id
_entity.type
_entity.pdbx_description
1 polymer ?
#
loop_
_entity_poly.entity_id
_entity_poly.type
_entity_poly.pdbx_seq_one_letter_code
_entity_poly.pdbx_strand_id
1 'polypeptide(L)'
;MSGIKDSYVKLNADKRQRLLAHCEQVNDFESDLAQRLAESAQRFRQFLERHLPQLQENNLQENSSHHSPLDSHSNHATESLDNLEQQQRQTLQELLQQEQTQLTDLTTYPVNQQAHRLQQIEQQLTCRLAEQQRHFQQQYRRLYQSQLERRQTEDTLAELWLNRLRRLGLQLAAHSGLDYQPVGFLNSLDETLTQCDQYYQRGYYQAALATSHEAYLRAQQHFFELEQGQFIHTAWQGLIQHHVDQLRAKIDVQKQAQFRIRSGQQEVLIAADIDYWTEGKLSQLEQKLNDLTQYFSTSQLPLAELKNMVAQLEQQQQQLSQLTHDAQAALIASQLRHNMGQIISHSLANAGWEVIDATYAQEDYRRAMHLKLRNYQGDEIVTIIQPETRRENTLAAHLNIGFFEQTIDETARQRRLQQIIRALQQQGLSPTPPTCRPGTEQQRATERQWLDFERARRRRTDSH
;
A
#
# COMPACT_ATOMS: atom_id res chain seq x y z
N MET A 1 -8.01 -3.16 -55.83
CA MET A 1 -8.41 -3.23 -54.42
C MET A 1 -8.22 -4.66 -53.94
N SER A 2 -7.57 -4.87 -52.78
CA SER A 2 -6.95 -6.15 -52.40
C SER A 2 -7.85 -7.24 -51.85
N GLY A 3 -7.34 -8.48 -51.83
CA GLY A 3 -7.95 -9.63 -51.15
C GLY A 3 -7.86 -9.57 -49.62
N ILE A 4 -7.03 -8.69 -49.05
CA ILE A 4 -6.92 -8.43 -47.61
C ILE A 4 -7.21 -6.96 -47.30
N LYS A 5 -8.18 -6.70 -46.42
CA LYS A 5 -8.57 -5.35 -45.99
C LYS A 5 -8.27 -5.13 -44.51
N ASP A 6 -7.78 -3.95 -44.19
CA ASP A 6 -7.44 -3.53 -42.83
C ASP A 6 -8.36 -2.39 -42.39
N SER A 7 -8.90 -2.44 -41.18
CA SER A 7 -9.71 -1.36 -40.58
C SER A 7 -9.45 -1.27 -39.08
N TYR A 8 -9.39 -0.06 -38.54
CA TYR A 8 -9.29 0.17 -37.09
C TYR A 8 -10.67 0.46 -36.54
N VAL A 9 -11.11 -0.32 -35.57
CA VAL A 9 -12.42 -0.17 -34.94
C VAL A 9 -12.23 0.31 -33.52
N LYS A 10 -12.79 1.48 -33.21
CA LYS A 10 -12.76 2.06 -31.86
C LYS A 10 -14.14 2.06 -31.24
N LEU A 11 -14.19 1.83 -29.92
CA LEU A 11 -15.40 2.11 -29.15
C LEU A 11 -15.54 3.61 -28.91
N ASN A 12 -16.75 4.15 -29.05
CA ASN A 12 -17.02 5.56 -28.74
C ASN A 12 -16.74 5.87 -27.27
N ALA A 13 -16.22 7.06 -26.95
CA ALA A 13 -15.80 7.43 -25.60
C ALA A 13 -16.94 7.32 -24.57
N ASP A 14 -18.15 7.79 -24.92
CA ASP A 14 -19.33 7.71 -24.04
C ASP A 14 -19.76 6.26 -23.81
N LYS A 15 -19.72 5.43 -24.85
CA LYS A 15 -20.07 4.01 -24.74
C LYS A 15 -19.03 3.24 -23.93
N ARG A 16 -17.75 3.60 -24.05
CA ARG A 16 -16.65 3.08 -23.21
C ARG A 16 -16.86 3.42 -21.75
N GLN A 17 -17.12 4.69 -21.42
CA GLN A 17 -17.37 5.09 -20.04
C GLN A 17 -18.61 4.40 -19.47
N ARG A 18 -19.68 4.27 -20.26
CA ARG A 18 -20.87 3.50 -19.83
C ARG A 18 -20.57 2.03 -19.60
N LEU A 19 -19.81 1.37 -20.47
CA LEU A 19 -19.47 -0.05 -20.30
C LEU A 19 -18.52 -0.29 -19.13
N LEU A 20 -17.55 0.60 -18.90
CA LEU A 20 -16.69 0.56 -17.72
C LEU A 20 -17.50 0.83 -16.45
N ALA A 21 -18.42 1.80 -16.47
CA ALA A 21 -19.28 2.11 -15.33
C ALA A 21 -20.33 1.01 -15.07
N HIS A 22 -20.80 0.30 -16.09
CA HIS A 22 -21.72 -0.83 -15.96
C HIS A 22 -21.03 -2.16 -15.67
N CYS A 23 -19.70 -2.24 -15.83
CA CYS A 23 -18.91 -3.31 -15.25
C CYS A 23 -18.74 -3.02 -13.76
N GLU A 24 -19.83 -3.20 -13.02
CA GLU A 24 -19.79 -3.17 -11.58
C GLU A 24 -19.15 -4.48 -11.11
N GLN A 25 -18.14 -4.34 -10.26
CA GLN A 25 -17.65 -5.47 -9.47
C GLN A 25 -18.80 -5.88 -8.55
N VAL A 26 -19.34 -7.08 -8.74
CA VAL A 26 -20.43 -7.57 -7.89
C VAL A 26 -19.80 -8.21 -6.68
N ASN A 27 -19.64 -7.40 -5.66
CA ASN A 27 -19.09 -7.84 -4.40
C ASN A 27 -20.23 -8.25 -3.46
N ASP A 28 -20.69 -9.50 -3.52
CA ASP A 28 -21.26 -10.13 -2.32
C ASP A 28 -20.21 -10.23 -1.19
N PHE A 29 -18.93 -9.99 -1.54
CA PHE A 29 -17.76 -9.89 -0.66
C PHE A 29 -17.47 -8.47 -0.14
N GLU A 30 -18.29 -7.46 -0.41
CA GLU A 30 -18.05 -6.10 0.12
C GLU A 30 -18.25 -6.07 1.63
N SER A 31 -19.18 -6.90 2.12
CA SER A 31 -19.37 -7.20 3.53
C SER A 31 -18.16 -7.93 4.13
N ASP A 32 -17.60 -8.92 3.43
CA ASP A 32 -16.40 -9.66 3.86
C ASP A 32 -15.15 -8.76 3.85
N LEU A 33 -14.97 -7.92 2.83
CA LEU A 33 -13.90 -6.92 2.79
C LEU A 33 -14.07 -5.91 3.92
N ALA A 34 -15.28 -5.36 4.11
CA ALA A 34 -15.56 -4.43 5.19
C ALA A 34 -15.31 -5.09 6.56
N GLN A 35 -15.68 -6.35 6.73
CA GLN A 35 -15.40 -7.13 7.93
C GLN A 35 -13.90 -7.32 8.14
N ARG A 36 -13.14 -7.75 7.12
CA ARG A 36 -11.68 -7.94 7.23
C ARG A 36 -10.93 -6.63 7.47
N LEU A 37 -11.39 -5.52 6.88
CA LEU A 37 -10.87 -4.19 7.15
C LEU A 37 -11.21 -3.73 8.57
N ALA A 38 -12.40 -4.04 9.08
CA ALA A 38 -12.77 -3.79 10.47
C ALA A 38 -11.93 -4.65 11.43
N GLU A 39 -11.68 -5.92 11.09
CA GLU A 39 -10.81 -6.83 11.85
C GLU A 39 -9.37 -6.33 11.86
N SER A 40 -8.83 -5.85 10.72
CA SER A 40 -7.48 -5.28 10.67
C SER A 40 -7.36 -3.97 11.46
N ALA A 41 -8.40 -3.13 11.43
CA ALA A 41 -8.49 -1.95 12.27
C ALA A 41 -8.55 -2.33 13.77
N GLN A 42 -9.32 -3.36 14.11
CA GLN A 42 -9.40 -3.87 15.47
C GLN A 42 -8.06 -4.46 15.94
N ARG A 43 -7.35 -5.22 15.10
CA ARG A 43 -6.00 -5.73 15.41
C ARG A 43 -5.01 -4.60 15.63
N PHE A 44 -5.06 -3.54 14.82
CA PHE A 44 -4.23 -2.36 15.04
C PHE A 44 -4.54 -1.68 16.37
N ARG A 45 -5.83 -1.50 16.72
CA ARG A 45 -6.22 -0.97 18.03
C ARG A 45 -5.74 -1.86 19.17
N GLN A 46 -5.94 -3.17 19.07
CA GLN A 46 -5.45 -4.15 20.06
C GLN A 46 -3.93 -4.16 20.17
N PHE A 47 -3.22 -3.98 19.06
CA PHE A 47 -1.77 -3.85 19.05
C PHE A 47 -1.35 -2.62 19.85
N LEU A 48 -1.95 -1.45 19.58
CA LEU A 48 -1.67 -0.23 20.35
C LEU A 48 -2.06 -0.38 21.82
N GLU A 49 -3.25 -0.90 22.13
CA GLU A 49 -3.76 -1.15 23.48
C GLU A 49 -2.92 -2.16 24.27
N ARG A 50 -2.22 -3.08 23.59
CA ARG A 50 -1.35 -4.05 24.25
C ARG A 50 0.07 -3.52 24.42
N HIS A 51 0.66 -2.96 23.38
CA HIS A 51 2.08 -2.62 23.37
C HIS A 51 2.39 -1.28 24.04
N LEU A 52 1.52 -0.27 23.93
CA LEU A 52 1.77 1.01 24.60
C LEU A 52 1.68 0.91 26.13
N PRO A 53 0.64 0.30 26.72
CA PRO A 53 0.58 0.16 28.17
C PRO A 53 1.68 -0.75 28.72
N GLN A 54 2.13 -1.76 27.96
CA GLN A 54 3.28 -2.58 28.37
C GLN A 54 4.58 -1.77 28.43
N LEU A 55 4.82 -0.86 27.49
CA LEU A 55 5.93 0.08 27.60
C LEU A 55 5.81 0.93 28.87
N GLN A 56 4.61 1.41 29.19
CA GLN A 56 4.36 2.20 30.39
C GLN A 56 4.49 1.38 31.70
N GLU A 57 4.00 0.15 31.73
CA GLU A 57 4.03 -0.74 32.90
C GLU A 57 5.42 -1.30 33.17
N ASN A 58 6.16 -1.69 32.14
CA ASN A 58 7.57 -2.09 32.28
C ASN A 58 8.38 -0.94 32.91
N ASN A 59 8.13 0.29 32.46
CA ASN A 59 8.75 1.48 33.04
C ASN A 59 8.33 1.69 34.51
N LEU A 60 7.10 1.36 34.91
CA LEU A 60 6.66 1.48 36.30
C LEU A 60 7.22 0.36 37.21
N GLN A 61 7.26 -0.88 36.72
CA GLN A 61 7.70 -2.03 37.50
C GLN A 61 9.20 -2.00 37.77
N GLU A 62 10.02 -1.74 36.75
CA GLU A 62 11.49 -1.59 36.92
C GLU A 62 11.84 -0.45 37.88
N ASN A 63 10.99 0.58 37.96
CA ASN A 63 11.18 1.72 38.87
C ASN A 63 10.74 1.45 40.30
N SER A 64 9.64 0.70 40.49
CA SER A 64 9.18 0.32 41.83
C SER A 64 10.21 -0.54 42.58
N SER A 65 10.98 -1.37 41.87
CA SER A 65 12.07 -2.18 42.43
C SER A 65 13.32 -1.40 42.86
N HIS A 66 13.44 -0.13 42.48
CA HIS A 66 14.60 0.71 42.79
C HIS A 66 14.33 1.78 43.86
N HIS A 67 13.14 1.79 44.46
CA HIS A 67 12.83 2.58 45.65
C HIS A 67 13.27 1.85 46.93
N SER A 68 14.57 1.87 47.23
CA SER A 68 15.01 1.66 48.61
C SER A 68 14.69 2.92 49.43
N PRO A 69 14.11 2.80 50.64
CA PRO A 69 13.91 3.94 51.53
C PRO A 69 15.27 4.42 52.01
N LEU A 70 15.74 5.55 51.50
CA LEU A 70 16.87 6.28 52.07
C LEU A 70 16.40 7.05 53.30
N ASP A 71 17.29 7.14 54.29
CA ASP A 71 17.04 7.41 55.70
C ASP A 71 16.10 8.57 56.06
N SER A 72 15.31 8.33 57.11
CA SER A 72 14.23 9.12 57.69
C SER A 72 14.61 10.49 58.31
N HIS A 73 15.70 11.12 57.89
CA HIS A 73 16.21 12.37 58.51
C HIS A 73 16.35 13.58 57.56
N SER A 74 15.73 13.56 56.37
CA SER A 74 15.66 14.74 55.47
C SER A 74 14.30 14.84 54.75
N ASN A 75 13.22 14.90 55.53
CA ASN A 75 11.89 14.52 55.01
C ASN A 75 11.31 15.51 53.99
N HIS A 76 11.23 16.82 54.27
CA HIS A 76 10.49 17.71 53.35
C HIS A 76 11.17 18.06 52.02
N ALA A 77 12.50 18.13 51.98
CA ALA A 77 13.23 18.50 50.75
C ALA A 77 13.25 17.33 49.75
N THR A 78 13.42 16.11 50.28
CA THR A 78 13.38 14.86 49.53
C THR A 78 11.96 14.56 49.06
N GLU A 79 10.96 14.72 49.93
CA GLU A 79 9.53 14.61 49.58
C GLU A 79 9.14 15.59 48.47
N SER A 80 9.59 16.85 48.51
CA SER A 80 9.23 17.83 47.47
C SER A 80 9.83 17.49 46.11
N LEU A 81 11.04 16.93 46.07
CA LEU A 81 11.69 16.47 44.84
C LEU A 81 11.03 15.19 44.30
N ASP A 82 10.74 14.23 45.18
CA ASP A 82 10.06 12.99 44.81
C ASP A 82 8.64 13.25 44.31
N ASN A 83 7.90 14.16 44.96
CA ASN A 83 6.59 14.60 44.49
C ASN A 83 6.66 15.26 43.12
N LEU A 84 7.68 16.09 42.85
CA LEU A 84 7.85 16.73 41.54
C LEU A 84 8.20 15.72 40.44
N GLU A 85 9.07 14.75 40.73
CA GLU A 85 9.39 13.65 39.80
C GLU A 85 8.17 12.76 39.54
N GLN A 86 7.37 12.46 40.58
CA GLN A 86 6.13 11.69 40.44
C GLN A 86 5.09 12.45 39.63
N GLN A 87 4.91 13.75 39.89
CA GLN A 87 3.98 14.59 39.13
C GLN A 87 4.37 14.67 37.65
N GLN A 88 5.66 14.82 37.36
CA GLN A 88 6.17 14.83 35.99
C GLN A 88 5.84 13.52 35.27
N ARG A 89 6.07 12.38 35.92
CA ARG A 89 5.76 11.06 35.36
C ARG A 89 4.27 10.88 35.09
N GLN A 90 3.42 11.31 36.02
CA GLN A 90 1.96 11.28 35.82
C GLN A 90 1.54 12.15 34.65
N THR A 91 2.08 13.36 34.54
CA THR A 91 1.76 14.28 33.43
C THR A 91 2.22 13.70 32.09
N LEU A 92 3.40 13.07 32.03
CA LEU A 92 3.86 12.38 30.83
C LEU A 92 2.91 11.24 30.47
N GLN A 93 2.51 10.41 31.43
CA GLN A 93 1.63 9.28 31.21
C GLN A 93 0.27 9.74 30.67
N GLU A 94 -0.32 10.77 31.26
CA GLU A 94 -1.57 11.37 30.80
C GLU A 94 -1.44 11.89 29.36
N LEU A 95 -0.32 12.53 29.02
CA LEU A 95 -0.05 13.02 27.67
C LEU A 95 0.05 11.86 26.66
N LEU A 96 0.82 10.82 26.98
CA LEU A 96 0.96 9.64 26.11
C LEU A 96 -0.38 8.90 25.95
N GLN A 97 -1.19 8.82 27.02
CA GLN A 97 -2.51 8.19 26.97
C GLN A 97 -3.49 9.02 26.13
N GLN A 98 -3.44 10.35 26.22
CA GLN A 98 -4.22 11.23 25.35
C GLN A 98 -3.85 11.02 23.88
N GLU A 99 -2.55 10.96 23.55
CA GLU A 99 -2.12 10.71 22.16
C GLU A 99 -2.48 9.28 21.69
N GLN A 100 -2.46 8.28 22.57
CA GLN A 100 -2.92 6.92 22.25
C GLN A 100 -4.37 6.91 21.76
N THR A 101 -5.27 7.69 22.37
CA THR A 101 -6.67 7.79 21.90
C THR A 101 -6.76 8.37 20.50
N GLN A 102 -5.92 9.36 20.16
CA GLN A 102 -5.85 9.91 18.80
C GLN A 102 -5.29 8.89 17.80
N LEU A 103 -4.35 8.05 18.22
CA LEU A 103 -3.82 6.96 17.39
C LEU A 103 -4.88 5.90 17.07
N THR A 104 -5.74 5.55 18.02
CA THR A 104 -6.83 4.57 17.78
C THR A 104 -7.85 5.06 16.76
N ASP A 105 -7.99 6.38 16.60
CA ASP A 105 -8.86 7.01 15.61
C ASP A 105 -8.24 7.05 14.21
N LEU A 106 -6.95 6.76 14.05
CA LEU A 106 -6.28 6.74 12.74
C LEU A 106 -6.96 5.81 11.73
N THR A 107 -7.56 4.71 12.21
CA THR A 107 -8.27 3.74 11.35
C THR A 107 -9.52 4.32 10.69
N THR A 108 -10.05 5.44 11.18
CA THR A 108 -11.22 6.11 10.59
C THR A 108 -10.85 6.97 9.38
N TYR A 109 -9.58 7.34 9.24
CA TYR A 109 -9.08 8.15 8.14
C TYR A 109 -8.74 7.29 6.93
N PRO A 110 -8.85 7.84 5.71
CA PRO A 110 -8.42 7.14 4.51
C PRO A 110 -6.90 6.89 4.56
N VAL A 111 -6.48 5.75 4.00
CA VAL A 111 -5.11 5.22 4.10
C VAL A 111 -4.03 6.25 3.73
N ASN A 112 -4.27 7.04 2.69
CA ASN A 112 -3.36 8.10 2.22
C ASN A 112 -3.25 9.32 3.14
N GLN A 113 -4.07 9.40 4.19
CA GLN A 113 -4.00 10.45 5.21
C GLN A 113 -3.47 9.95 6.54
N GLN A 114 -3.42 8.64 6.76
CA GLN A 114 -3.02 8.04 8.04
C GLN A 114 -1.56 8.38 8.38
N ALA A 115 -0.64 8.26 7.41
CA ALA A 115 0.76 8.63 7.59
C ALA A 115 0.93 10.12 7.94
N HIS A 116 0.20 11.00 7.26
CA HIS A 116 0.26 12.43 7.53
C HIS A 116 -0.31 12.77 8.91
N ARG A 117 -1.41 12.13 9.31
CA ARG A 117 -1.98 12.30 10.66
C ARG A 117 -1.03 11.82 11.75
N LEU A 118 -0.40 10.67 11.57
CA LEU A 118 0.60 10.17 12.50
C LEU A 118 1.80 11.15 12.63
N GLN A 119 2.22 11.76 11.52
CA GLN A 119 3.25 12.80 11.54
C GLN A 119 2.80 14.07 12.27
N GLN A 120 1.52 14.45 12.18
CA GLN A 120 0.96 15.58 12.95
C GLN A 120 0.96 15.26 14.45
N ILE A 121 0.56 14.05 14.84
CA ILE A 121 0.61 13.57 16.23
C ILE A 121 2.05 13.60 16.75
N GLU A 122 3.02 13.10 15.96
CA GLU A 122 4.46 13.16 16.27
C GLU A 122 4.93 14.60 16.55
N GLN A 123 4.55 15.56 15.71
CA GLN A 123 4.91 16.97 15.89
C GLN A 123 4.25 17.57 17.13
N GLN A 124 2.97 17.31 17.36
CA GLN A 124 2.23 17.80 18.53
C GLN A 124 2.83 17.25 19.83
N LEU A 125 3.12 15.95 19.88
CA LEU A 125 3.75 15.30 21.02
C LEU A 125 5.14 15.89 21.27
N THR A 126 5.96 16.10 20.23
CA THR A 126 7.28 16.74 20.36
C THR A 126 7.18 18.13 20.98
N CYS A 127 6.24 18.97 20.50
CA CYS A 127 6.04 20.32 21.02
C CYS A 127 5.57 20.31 22.48
N ARG A 128 4.56 19.50 22.81
CA ARG A 128 4.02 19.40 24.18
C ARG A 128 5.05 18.87 25.17
N LEU A 129 5.85 17.87 24.76
CA LEU A 129 6.93 17.34 25.58
C LEU A 129 8.02 18.38 25.83
N ALA A 130 8.43 19.14 24.80
CA ALA A 130 9.40 20.20 24.96
C ALA A 130 8.91 21.30 25.92
N GLU A 131 7.61 21.64 25.89
CA GLU A 131 7.00 22.58 26.84
C GLU A 131 6.99 22.04 28.27
N GLN A 132 6.59 20.77 28.45
CA GLN A 132 6.60 20.10 29.75
C GLN A 132 8.01 20.01 30.33
N GLN A 133 9.02 19.68 29.51
CA GLN A 133 10.42 19.65 29.91
C GLN A 133 10.90 21.02 30.39
N ARG A 134 10.56 22.10 29.66
CA ARG A 134 10.93 23.47 30.08
C ARG A 134 10.28 23.84 31.40
N HIS A 135 9.01 23.51 31.59
CA HIS A 135 8.30 23.79 32.83
C HIS A 135 8.91 23.01 34.01
N PHE A 136 9.19 21.73 33.82
CA PHE A 136 9.87 20.89 34.80
C PHE A 136 11.23 21.46 35.16
N GLN A 137 12.09 21.76 34.17
CA GLN A 137 13.41 22.35 34.42
C GLN A 137 13.33 23.67 35.21
N GLN A 138 12.32 24.49 34.99
CA GLN A 138 12.10 25.73 35.76
C GLN A 138 11.68 25.45 37.21
N GLN A 139 10.72 24.54 37.43
CA GLN A 139 10.31 24.13 38.77
C GLN A 139 11.47 23.49 39.54
N TYR A 140 12.23 22.64 38.86
CA TYR A 140 13.38 21.93 39.40
C TYR A 140 14.49 22.88 39.82
N ARG A 141 14.83 23.87 38.97
CA ARG A 141 15.80 24.93 39.31
C ARG A 141 15.37 25.76 40.51
N ARG A 142 14.09 26.07 40.65
CA ARG A 142 13.55 26.81 41.81
C ARG A 142 13.70 26.00 43.09
N LEU A 143 13.38 24.70 43.06
CA LEU A 143 13.58 23.81 44.20
C LEU A 143 15.07 23.71 44.58
N TYR A 144 15.94 23.52 43.59
CA TYR A 144 17.39 23.50 43.80
C TYR A 144 17.90 24.79 44.46
N GLN A 145 17.51 25.97 43.96
CA GLN A 145 17.87 27.26 44.56
C GLN A 145 17.34 27.39 46.00
N SER A 146 16.11 26.97 46.25
CA SER A 146 15.54 27.02 47.61
C SER A 146 16.27 26.11 48.61
N GLN A 147 16.87 25.01 48.15
CA GLN A 147 17.66 24.10 48.99
C GLN A 147 19.03 24.71 49.35
N LEU A 148 19.68 25.38 48.39
CA LEU A 148 20.92 26.14 48.65
C LEU A 148 20.69 27.27 49.66
N GLU A 149 19.57 28.00 49.57
CA GLU A 149 19.23 29.11 50.46
C GLU A 149 18.93 28.66 51.90
N ARG A 150 18.43 27.43 52.09
CA ARG A 150 18.09 26.85 53.40
C ARG A 150 19.30 26.36 54.21
N ARG A 151 20.53 26.56 53.73
CA ARG A 151 21.79 26.18 54.39
C ARG A 151 21.83 24.72 54.86
N GLN A 152 21.29 23.81 54.05
CA GLN A 152 21.55 22.38 54.25
C GLN A 152 23.04 22.11 54.05
N THR A 153 23.59 21.10 54.73
CA THR A 153 24.99 20.70 54.57
C THR A 153 25.26 20.28 53.13
N GLU A 154 26.23 20.91 52.48
CA GLU A 154 26.57 20.67 51.07
C GLU A 154 26.90 19.19 50.79
N ASP A 155 27.44 18.49 51.79
CA ASP A 155 27.69 17.05 51.79
C ASP A 155 26.41 16.23 51.56
N THR A 156 25.40 16.40 52.43
CA THR A 156 24.11 15.69 52.34
C THR A 156 23.37 15.97 51.03
N LEU A 157 23.52 17.19 50.49
CA LEU A 157 22.95 17.53 49.19
C LEU A 157 23.72 16.81 48.07
N ALA A 158 25.05 16.89 48.05
CA ALA A 158 25.87 16.23 47.05
C ALA A 158 25.60 14.71 47.00
N GLU A 159 25.49 14.05 48.16
CA GLU A 159 25.16 12.62 48.23
C GLU A 159 23.76 12.31 47.67
N LEU A 160 22.75 13.10 48.01
CA LEU A 160 21.38 12.94 47.50
C LEU A 160 21.34 13.01 45.96
N TRP A 161 22.00 14.00 45.39
CA TRP A 161 22.02 14.21 43.94
C TRP A 161 22.80 13.13 43.19
N LEU A 162 23.92 12.69 43.75
CA LEU A 162 24.73 11.63 43.19
C LEU A 162 23.95 10.30 43.19
N ASN A 163 23.22 10.00 44.27
CA ASN A 163 22.34 8.84 44.34
C ASN A 163 21.14 8.92 43.37
N ARG A 164 20.57 10.10 43.14
CA ARG A 164 19.52 10.31 42.10
C ARG A 164 20.07 10.07 40.70
N LEU A 165 21.24 10.61 40.38
CA LEU A 165 21.88 10.42 39.08
C LEU A 165 22.22 8.95 38.82
N ARG A 166 22.74 8.22 39.83
CA ARG A 166 23.00 6.78 39.72
C ARG A 166 21.74 5.98 39.42
N ARG A 167 20.64 6.28 40.11
CA ARG A 167 19.35 5.60 39.86
C ARG A 167 18.87 5.82 38.42
N LEU A 168 18.94 7.05 37.94
CA LEU A 168 18.56 7.38 36.57
C LEU A 168 19.50 6.75 35.53
N GLY A 169 20.80 6.68 35.82
CA GLY A 169 21.77 5.98 34.98
C GLY A 169 21.46 4.49 34.83
N LEU A 170 21.13 3.81 35.93
CA LEU A 170 20.70 2.41 35.90
C LEU A 170 19.39 2.23 35.10
N GLN A 171 18.44 3.14 35.25
CA GLN A 171 17.19 3.13 34.47
C GLN A 171 17.48 3.25 32.96
N LEU A 172 18.31 4.22 32.58
CA LEU A 172 18.71 4.40 31.18
C LEU A 172 19.47 3.18 30.64
N ALA A 173 20.33 2.54 31.45
CA ALA A 173 21.03 1.32 31.05
C ALA A 173 20.08 0.11 30.87
N ALA A 174 19.00 0.02 31.63
CA ALA A 174 17.97 -1.03 31.46
C ALA A 174 17.20 -0.89 30.14
N HIS A 175 17.08 0.33 29.59
CA HIS A 175 16.41 0.61 28.31
C HIS A 175 17.24 0.23 27.06
N SER A 176 18.32 -0.56 27.23
CA SER A 176 19.35 -0.86 26.21
C SER A 176 18.94 -1.82 25.07
N GLY A 177 17.65 -2.16 24.96
CA GLY A 177 17.13 -3.07 23.93
C GLY A 177 16.87 -2.44 22.56
N LEU A 178 17.21 -1.17 22.34
CA LEU A 178 16.85 -0.42 21.13
C LEU A 178 18.06 0.29 20.52
N ASP A 179 18.19 0.19 19.20
CA ASP A 179 19.16 0.93 18.35
C ASP A 179 19.09 2.47 18.49
N TYR A 180 18.16 2.99 19.30
CA TYR A 180 17.95 4.42 19.55
C TYR A 180 18.82 4.98 20.68
N GLN A 181 19.59 4.15 21.39
CA GLN A 181 20.52 4.65 22.40
C GLN A 181 21.83 5.13 21.75
N PRO A 182 22.19 6.41 21.88
CA PRO A 182 23.56 6.81 21.65
C PRO A 182 24.42 6.18 22.76
N VAL A 183 25.10 5.07 22.47
CA VAL A 183 26.08 4.42 23.37
C VAL A 183 27.07 5.44 23.94
N GLY A 184 27.37 6.50 23.18
CA GLY A 184 28.18 7.63 23.62
C GLY A 184 27.59 8.42 24.80
N PHE A 185 26.26 8.52 24.93
CA PHE A 185 25.63 9.22 26.05
C PHE A 185 25.78 8.45 27.36
N LEU A 186 25.51 7.13 27.36
CA LEU A 186 25.69 6.30 28.55
C LEU A 186 27.14 6.31 29.03
N ASN A 187 28.09 6.19 28.11
CA ASN A 187 29.52 6.31 28.43
C ASN A 187 29.85 7.69 29.04
N SER A 188 29.32 8.77 28.46
CA SER A 188 29.53 10.13 29.00
C SER A 188 28.90 10.33 30.38
N LEU A 189 27.78 9.64 30.65
CA LEU A 189 27.09 9.69 31.93
C LEU A 189 27.88 8.92 33.00
N ASP A 190 28.45 7.76 32.67
CA ASP A 190 29.34 6.99 33.55
C ASP A 190 30.64 7.73 33.87
N GLU A 191 31.24 8.40 32.88
CA GLU A 191 32.39 9.29 33.09
C GLU A 191 32.03 10.44 34.04
N THR A 192 30.85 11.05 33.86
CA THR A 192 30.37 12.15 34.71
C THR A 192 30.07 11.68 36.13
N LEU A 193 29.48 10.49 36.28
CA LEU A 193 29.26 9.84 37.59
C LEU A 193 30.59 9.61 38.32
N THR A 194 31.60 9.09 37.61
CA THR A 194 32.94 8.88 38.16
C THR A 194 33.59 10.19 38.61
N GLN A 195 33.42 11.27 37.85
CA GLN A 195 33.91 12.61 38.23
C GLN A 195 33.20 13.15 39.48
N CYS A 196 31.87 13.03 39.55
CA CYS A 196 31.10 13.41 40.74
C CYS A 196 31.58 12.67 41.99
N ASP A 197 31.83 11.36 41.88
CA ASP A 197 32.34 10.55 42.99
C ASP A 197 33.72 10.99 43.47
N GLN A 198 34.61 11.34 42.55
CA GLN A 198 35.93 11.88 42.90
C GLN A 198 35.84 13.24 43.59
N TYR A 199 34.93 14.11 43.15
CA TYR A 199 34.70 15.40 43.83
C TYR A 199 34.15 15.19 45.23
N TYR A 200 33.21 14.26 45.40
CA TYR A 200 32.64 13.92 46.70
C TYR A 200 33.69 13.37 47.67
N GLN A 201 34.49 12.38 47.23
CA GLN A 201 35.55 11.76 48.06
C GLN A 201 36.66 12.74 48.47
N ARG A 202 36.92 13.77 47.66
CA ARG A 202 37.93 14.81 47.95
C ARG A 202 37.39 15.97 48.79
N GLY A 203 36.11 15.94 49.18
CA GLY A 203 35.46 17.00 49.94
C GLY A 203 35.08 18.24 49.12
N TYR A 204 35.10 18.17 47.79
CA TYR A 204 34.67 19.25 46.89
C TYR A 204 33.14 19.17 46.65
N TYR A 205 32.35 19.31 47.72
CA TYR A 205 30.91 19.06 47.70
C TYR A 205 30.13 19.99 46.74
N GLN A 206 30.50 21.27 46.62
CA GLN A 206 29.86 22.19 45.68
C GLN A 206 30.05 21.78 44.21
N ALA A 207 31.23 21.25 43.86
CA ALA A 207 31.51 20.76 42.52
C ALA A 207 30.74 19.47 42.24
N ALA A 208 30.76 18.52 43.19
CA ALA A 208 29.96 17.29 43.10
C ALA A 208 28.46 17.60 42.94
N LEU A 209 27.94 18.56 43.71
CA LEU A 209 26.54 18.99 43.67
C LEU A 209 26.17 19.61 42.32
N ALA A 210 26.95 20.58 41.82
CA ALA A 210 26.66 21.26 40.57
C ALA A 210 26.71 20.30 39.37
N THR A 211 27.74 19.44 39.32
CA THR A 211 27.91 18.47 38.23
C THR A 211 26.83 17.38 38.26
N SER A 212 26.49 16.85 39.45
CA SER A 212 25.44 15.83 39.57
C SER A 212 24.06 16.36 39.20
N HIS A 213 23.71 17.59 39.60
CA HIS A 213 22.47 18.24 39.21
C HIS A 213 22.38 18.49 37.68
N GLU A 214 23.44 19.01 37.07
CA GLU A 214 23.45 19.24 35.62
C GLU A 214 23.35 17.93 34.83
N ALA A 215 24.13 16.93 35.23
CA ALA A 215 24.09 15.60 34.64
C ALA A 215 22.70 14.95 34.79
N TYR A 216 22.05 15.14 35.94
CA TYR A 216 20.70 14.64 36.18
C TYR A 216 19.68 15.25 35.21
N LEU A 217 19.70 16.57 35.01
CA LEU A 217 18.79 17.23 34.07
C LEU A 217 19.01 16.75 32.62
N ARG A 218 20.26 16.53 32.21
CA ARG A 218 20.59 15.97 30.88
C ARG A 218 20.10 14.53 30.73
N ALA A 219 20.34 13.70 31.75
CA ALA A 219 19.87 12.32 31.77
C ALA A 219 18.35 12.22 31.73
N GLN A 220 17.63 13.10 32.44
CA GLN A 220 16.19 13.20 32.39
C GLN A 220 15.71 13.57 30.99
N GLN A 221 16.34 14.56 30.35
CA GLN A 221 16.00 14.93 28.98
C GLN A 221 16.13 13.75 28.01
N HIS A 222 17.24 13.02 28.08
CA HIS A 222 17.45 11.85 27.24
C HIS A 222 16.46 10.71 27.53
N PHE A 223 16.06 10.52 28.80
CA PHE A 223 15.02 9.56 29.16
C PHE A 223 13.70 9.87 28.41
N PHE A 224 13.26 11.13 28.39
CA PHE A 224 12.06 11.52 27.64
C PHE A 224 12.20 11.35 26.14
N GLU A 225 13.37 11.67 25.58
CA GLU A 225 13.63 11.48 24.15
C GLU A 225 13.54 9.99 23.75
N LEU A 226 14.00 9.10 24.62
CA LEU A 226 13.89 7.65 24.43
C LEU A 226 12.44 7.18 24.50
N GLU A 227 11.67 7.59 25.51
CA GLU A 227 10.26 7.20 25.64
C GLU A 227 9.43 7.72 24.46
N GLN A 228 9.67 8.97 24.05
CA GLN A 228 9.07 9.54 22.84
C GLN A 228 9.43 8.72 21.61
N GLY A 229 10.71 8.40 21.43
CA GLY A 229 11.20 7.63 20.29
C GLY A 229 10.55 6.26 20.21
N GLN A 230 10.45 5.56 21.35
CA GLN A 230 9.79 4.26 21.47
C GLN A 230 8.30 4.32 21.13
N PHE A 231 7.58 5.31 21.66
CA PHE A 231 6.16 5.52 21.38
C PHE A 231 5.93 5.73 19.88
N ILE A 232 6.69 6.65 19.28
CA ILE A 232 6.57 6.97 17.85
C ILE A 232 6.91 5.73 17.01
N HIS A 233 8.00 5.04 17.33
CA HIS A 233 8.43 3.84 16.60
C HIS A 233 7.37 2.74 16.63
N THR A 234 6.82 2.44 17.81
CA THR A 234 5.74 1.46 17.98
C THR A 234 4.49 1.85 17.18
N ALA A 235 4.13 3.15 17.17
CA ALA A 235 2.99 3.64 16.40
C ALA A 235 3.19 3.44 14.88
N TRP A 236 4.39 3.75 14.36
CA TRP A 236 4.71 3.52 12.94
C TRP A 236 4.75 2.04 12.58
N GLN A 237 5.27 1.17 13.45
CA GLN A 237 5.24 -0.27 13.26
C GLN A 237 3.80 -0.81 13.19
N GLY A 238 2.94 -0.38 14.11
CA GLY A 238 1.53 -0.75 14.08
C GLY A 238 0.85 -0.31 12.79
N LEU A 239 1.15 0.91 12.31
CA LEU A 239 0.57 1.43 11.06
C LEU A 239 1.00 0.59 9.85
N ILE A 240 2.27 0.21 9.75
CA ILE A 240 2.77 -0.67 8.69
C ILE A 240 2.01 -2.00 8.70
N GLN A 241 1.89 -2.63 9.88
CA GLN A 241 1.17 -3.90 10.00
C GLN A 241 -0.30 -3.75 9.55
N HIS A 242 -0.96 -2.66 9.94
CA HIS A 242 -2.32 -2.35 9.50
C HIS A 242 -2.42 -2.24 7.98
N HIS A 243 -1.53 -1.49 7.33
CA HIS A 243 -1.51 -1.33 5.88
C HIS A 243 -1.25 -2.65 5.14
N VAL A 244 -0.33 -3.48 5.65
CA VAL A 244 -0.06 -4.81 5.08
C VAL A 244 -1.31 -5.68 5.15
N ASP A 245 -1.98 -5.74 6.29
CA ASP A 245 -3.21 -6.51 6.48
C ASP A 245 -4.33 -6.04 5.56
N GLN A 246 -4.49 -4.71 5.41
CA GLN A 246 -5.46 -4.14 4.47
C GLN A 246 -5.15 -4.49 3.01
N LEU A 247 -3.88 -4.45 2.61
CA LEU A 247 -3.47 -4.78 1.24
C LEU A 247 -3.69 -6.27 0.95
N ARG A 248 -3.36 -7.15 1.89
CA ARG A 248 -3.63 -8.60 1.76
C ARG A 248 -5.12 -8.87 1.60
N ALA A 249 -5.96 -8.29 2.47
CA ALA A 249 -7.40 -8.43 2.37
C ALA A 249 -7.94 -7.97 1.01
N LYS A 250 -7.43 -6.86 0.47
CA LYS A 250 -7.79 -6.37 -0.86
C LYS A 250 -7.34 -7.34 -1.97
N ILE A 251 -6.10 -7.85 -1.92
CA ILE A 251 -5.59 -8.82 -2.90
C ILE A 251 -6.46 -10.09 -2.90
N ASP A 252 -6.79 -10.62 -1.72
CA ASP A 252 -7.61 -11.82 -1.58
C ASP A 252 -9.01 -11.66 -2.20
N VAL A 253 -9.64 -10.51 -1.96
CA VAL A 253 -10.95 -10.19 -2.55
C VAL A 253 -10.83 -10.03 -4.08
N GLN A 254 -9.75 -9.42 -4.56
CA GLN A 254 -9.52 -9.25 -5.99
C GLN A 254 -9.27 -10.59 -6.71
N LYS A 255 -8.66 -11.58 -6.06
CA LYS A 255 -8.53 -12.95 -6.60
C LYS A 255 -9.88 -13.65 -6.80
N GLN A 256 -10.90 -13.29 -6.02
CA GLN A 256 -12.23 -13.89 -6.05
C GLN A 256 -13.26 -13.03 -6.81
N ALA A 257 -12.82 -11.93 -7.41
CA ALA A 257 -13.71 -10.95 -8.01
C ALA A 257 -14.53 -11.54 -9.18
N GLN A 258 -15.82 -11.19 -9.21
CA GLN A 258 -16.70 -11.45 -10.34
C GLN A 258 -17.11 -10.13 -10.97
N PHE A 259 -17.02 -10.04 -12.29
CA PHE A 259 -17.52 -8.89 -13.03
C PHE A 259 -18.88 -9.21 -13.63
N ARG A 260 -19.86 -8.33 -13.39
CA ARG A 260 -21.15 -8.38 -14.08
C ARG A 260 -21.02 -7.58 -15.37
N ILE A 261 -21.15 -8.27 -16.50
CA ILE A 261 -21.15 -7.63 -17.81
C ILE A 261 -22.54 -7.75 -18.41
N ARG A 262 -23.12 -6.61 -18.79
CA ARG A 262 -24.39 -6.57 -19.52
C ARG A 262 -24.13 -6.72 -21.02
N SER A 263 -24.51 -7.87 -21.58
CA SER A 263 -24.49 -8.13 -23.03
C SER A 263 -25.93 -8.14 -23.55
N GLY A 264 -26.42 -6.98 -24.01
CA GLY A 264 -27.81 -6.84 -24.47
C GLY A 264 -28.84 -6.84 -23.34
N GLN A 265 -29.79 -7.78 -23.38
CA GLN A 265 -30.83 -7.96 -22.34
C GLN A 265 -30.44 -8.95 -21.24
N GLN A 266 -29.30 -9.65 -21.37
CA GLN A 266 -28.83 -10.64 -20.39
C GLN A 266 -27.64 -10.09 -19.61
N GLU A 267 -27.66 -10.29 -18.29
CA GLU A 267 -26.54 -10.03 -17.40
C GLU A 267 -25.77 -11.33 -17.21
N VAL A 268 -24.47 -11.30 -17.47
CA VAL A 268 -23.59 -12.46 -17.29
C VAL A 268 -22.59 -12.12 -16.20
N LEU A 269 -22.53 -12.96 -15.17
CA LEU A 269 -21.47 -12.93 -14.16
C LEU A 269 -20.30 -13.74 -14.71
N ILE A 270 -19.15 -13.08 -14.87
CA ILE A 270 -17.92 -13.72 -15.30
C ILE A 270 -16.98 -13.72 -14.11
N ALA A 271 -16.58 -14.90 -13.65
CA ALA A 271 -15.47 -15.05 -12.72
C ALA A 271 -14.23 -14.46 -13.38
N ALA A 272 -13.74 -13.36 -12.84
CA ALA A 272 -12.66 -12.63 -13.44
C ALA A 272 -11.39 -12.96 -12.69
N ASP A 273 -10.64 -13.90 -13.23
CA ASP A 273 -9.28 -14.13 -12.78
C ASP A 273 -8.44 -12.90 -13.17
N ILE A 274 -8.31 -11.95 -12.25
CA ILE A 274 -7.54 -10.72 -12.43
C ILE A 274 -6.09 -11.03 -12.77
N ASP A 275 -5.54 -12.12 -12.22
CA ASP A 275 -4.17 -12.53 -12.52
C ASP A 275 -4.04 -13.03 -13.96
N TYR A 276 -5.03 -13.77 -14.45
CA TYR A 276 -5.12 -14.12 -15.88
C TYR A 276 -5.19 -12.87 -16.77
N TRP A 277 -6.07 -11.91 -16.47
CA TRP A 277 -6.26 -10.71 -17.31
C TRP A 277 -5.09 -9.72 -17.23
N THR A 278 -4.29 -9.76 -16.17
CA THR A 278 -3.11 -8.90 -15.97
C THR A 278 -1.78 -9.60 -16.22
N GLU A 279 -1.79 -10.85 -16.70
CA GLU A 279 -0.59 -11.64 -17.01
C GLU A 279 0.31 -11.94 -15.79
N GLY A 280 -0.28 -12.26 -14.64
CA GLY A 280 0.47 -12.65 -13.44
C GLY A 280 0.92 -11.49 -12.55
N LYS A 281 0.56 -10.24 -12.89
CA LYS A 281 1.01 -9.05 -12.15
C LYS A 281 0.43 -8.97 -10.74
N LEU A 282 -0.74 -9.55 -10.49
CA LEU A 282 -1.33 -9.60 -9.15
C LEU A 282 -0.50 -10.54 -8.26
N SER A 283 -0.13 -11.72 -8.78
CA SER A 283 0.77 -12.66 -8.10
C SER A 283 2.15 -12.05 -7.82
N GLN A 284 2.69 -11.27 -8.75
CA GLN A 284 3.95 -10.53 -8.52
C GLN A 284 3.83 -9.47 -7.42
N LEU A 285 2.69 -8.77 -7.33
CA LEU A 285 2.44 -7.78 -6.29
C LEU A 285 2.31 -8.45 -4.92
N GLU A 286 1.64 -9.60 -4.85
CA GLU A 286 1.56 -10.41 -3.63
C GLU A 286 2.94 -10.90 -3.16
N GLN A 287 3.79 -11.37 -4.07
CA GLN A 287 5.17 -11.75 -3.75
C GLN A 287 5.96 -10.57 -3.17
N LYS A 288 5.90 -9.39 -3.80
CA LYS A 288 6.53 -8.17 -3.27
C LYS A 288 6.03 -7.82 -1.88
N LEU A 289 4.73 -7.96 -1.62
CA LEU A 289 4.15 -7.70 -0.30
C LEU A 289 4.66 -8.70 0.74
N ASN A 290 4.82 -9.97 0.37
CA ASN A 290 5.39 -11.00 1.24
C ASN A 290 6.86 -10.73 1.56
N ASP A 291 7.67 -10.34 0.56
CA ASP A 291 9.07 -9.96 0.74
C ASP A 291 9.21 -8.77 1.69
N LEU A 292 8.36 -7.74 1.52
CA LEU A 292 8.30 -6.59 2.44
C LEU A 292 7.90 -7.00 3.86
N THR A 293 6.92 -7.89 4.00
CA THR A 293 6.49 -8.37 5.32
C THR A 293 7.59 -9.18 6.01
N GLN A 294 8.32 -10.00 5.26
CA GLN A 294 9.44 -10.78 5.78
C GLN A 294 10.61 -9.88 6.20
N TYR A 295 10.93 -8.86 5.40
CA TYR A 295 11.93 -7.85 5.76
C TYR A 295 11.56 -7.12 7.05
N PHE A 296 10.29 -6.70 7.19
CA PHE A 296 9.77 -6.05 8.39
C PHE A 296 9.79 -6.96 9.64
N SER A 297 9.54 -8.26 9.49
CA SER A 297 9.47 -9.19 10.63
C SER A 297 10.85 -9.56 11.19
N THR A 298 11.91 -9.43 10.39
CA THR A 298 13.24 -9.98 10.71
C THR A 298 14.21 -8.91 11.24
N SER A 299 13.95 -7.63 10.96
CA SER A 299 14.87 -6.54 11.27
C SER A 299 14.19 -5.48 12.14
N GLN A 300 14.86 -5.01 13.19
CA GLN A 300 14.49 -3.75 13.83
C GLN A 300 14.87 -2.61 12.89
N LEU A 301 13.88 -1.98 12.26
CA LEU A 301 14.11 -0.94 11.27
C LEU A 301 14.17 0.44 11.92
N PRO A 302 15.07 1.34 11.46
CA PRO A 302 15.08 2.72 11.94
C PRO A 302 13.82 3.47 11.50
N LEU A 303 13.46 4.53 12.22
CA LEU A 303 12.23 5.30 11.98
C LEU A 303 12.12 5.83 10.53
N ALA A 304 13.24 6.23 9.92
CA ALA A 304 13.26 6.68 8.53
C ALA A 304 12.87 5.57 7.55
N GLU A 305 13.32 4.33 7.80
CA GLU A 305 12.94 3.17 6.99
C GLU A 305 11.47 2.79 7.20
N LEU A 306 10.94 2.89 8.42
CA LEU A 306 9.52 2.69 8.68
C LEU A 306 8.65 3.68 7.88
N LYS A 307 9.01 4.97 7.89
CA LYS A 307 8.30 6.01 7.11
C LYS A 307 8.37 5.74 5.60
N ASN A 308 9.54 5.34 5.10
CA ASN A 308 9.70 4.96 3.69
C ASN A 308 8.86 3.73 3.31
N MET A 309 8.74 2.76 4.22
CA MET A 309 7.95 1.55 3.98
C MET A 309 6.45 1.86 3.85
N VAL A 310 5.91 2.79 4.65
CA VAL A 310 4.53 3.24 4.50
C VAL A 310 4.29 3.85 3.11
N ALA A 311 5.22 4.68 2.62
CA ALA A 311 5.12 5.24 1.27
C ALA A 311 5.18 4.16 0.17
N GLN A 312 6.02 3.12 0.35
CA GLN A 312 6.06 1.98 -0.57
C GLN A 312 4.73 1.20 -0.57
N LEU A 313 4.13 0.98 0.60
CA LEU A 313 2.82 0.31 0.73
C LEU A 313 1.70 1.13 0.06
N GLU A 314 1.71 2.46 0.19
CA GLU A 314 0.77 3.32 -0.53
C GLU A 314 0.92 3.19 -2.06
N GLN A 315 2.16 3.10 -2.56
CA GLN A 315 2.41 2.86 -3.99
C GLN A 315 1.88 1.49 -4.44
N GLN A 316 2.09 0.43 -3.63
CA GLN A 316 1.52 -0.90 -3.92
C GLN A 316 0.00 -0.87 -3.94
N GLN A 317 -0.64 -0.09 -3.06
CA GLN A 317 -2.09 0.09 -3.07
C GLN A 317 -2.59 0.75 -4.36
N GLN A 318 -1.91 1.79 -4.83
CA GLN A 318 -2.25 2.43 -6.11
C GLN A 318 -2.07 1.46 -7.27
N GLN A 319 -0.99 0.67 -7.25
CA GLN A 319 -0.74 -0.35 -8.26
C GLN A 319 -1.84 -1.41 -8.29
N LEU A 320 -2.33 -1.87 -7.13
CA LEU A 320 -3.45 -2.81 -7.05
C LEU A 320 -4.71 -2.26 -7.71
N SER A 321 -5.08 -1.00 -7.41
CA SER A 321 -6.24 -0.35 -8.04
C SER A 321 -6.09 -0.26 -9.56
N GLN A 322 -4.87 0.03 -10.05
CA GLN A 322 -4.60 0.07 -11.48
C GLN A 322 -4.72 -1.31 -12.13
N LEU A 323 -4.22 -2.37 -11.47
CA LEU A 323 -4.31 -3.74 -11.98
C LEU A 323 -5.77 -4.20 -12.12
N THR A 324 -6.63 -3.87 -11.17
CA THR A 324 -8.07 -4.15 -11.28
C THR A 324 -8.67 -3.44 -12.49
N HIS A 325 -8.32 -2.16 -12.72
CA HIS A 325 -8.80 -1.41 -13.88
C HIS A 325 -8.29 -2.00 -15.21
N ASP A 326 -7.01 -2.38 -15.27
CA ASP A 326 -6.40 -3.02 -16.43
C ASP A 326 -7.08 -4.36 -16.75
N ALA A 327 -7.39 -5.16 -15.73
CA ALA A 327 -8.11 -6.42 -15.87
C ALA A 327 -9.52 -6.21 -16.44
N GLN A 328 -10.27 -5.24 -15.91
CA GLN A 328 -11.59 -4.86 -16.42
C GLN A 328 -11.52 -4.43 -17.88
N ALA A 329 -10.57 -3.55 -18.22
CA ALA A 329 -10.36 -3.08 -19.58
C ALA A 329 -10.04 -4.24 -20.54
N ALA A 330 -9.18 -5.16 -20.13
CA ALA A 330 -8.80 -6.34 -20.92
C ALA A 330 -9.99 -7.28 -21.17
N LEU A 331 -10.81 -7.51 -20.15
CA LEU A 331 -12.03 -8.33 -20.25
C LEU A 331 -13.06 -7.68 -21.20
N ILE A 332 -13.35 -6.39 -21.05
CA ILE A 332 -14.25 -5.67 -21.96
C ILE A 332 -13.69 -5.67 -23.38
N ALA A 333 -12.37 -5.50 -23.55
CA ALA A 333 -11.73 -5.59 -24.86
C ALA A 333 -11.95 -6.97 -25.50
N SER A 334 -11.86 -8.05 -24.73
CA SER A 334 -12.15 -9.41 -25.21
C SER A 334 -13.61 -9.56 -25.64
N GLN A 335 -14.55 -9.11 -24.81
CA GLN A 335 -15.97 -9.17 -25.14
C GLN A 335 -16.29 -8.32 -26.38
N LEU A 336 -15.64 -7.17 -26.54
CA LEU A 336 -15.77 -6.34 -27.72
C LEU A 336 -15.33 -7.09 -28.98
N ARG A 337 -14.20 -7.81 -28.93
CA ARG A 337 -13.75 -8.67 -30.06
C ARG A 337 -14.79 -9.74 -30.38
N HIS A 338 -15.31 -10.42 -29.36
CA HIS A 338 -16.39 -11.40 -29.53
C HIS A 338 -17.62 -10.80 -30.23
N ASN A 339 -18.09 -9.66 -29.73
CA ASN A 339 -19.24 -8.95 -30.27
C ASN A 339 -19.01 -8.48 -31.71
N MET A 340 -17.81 -8.00 -32.05
CA MET A 340 -17.47 -7.67 -33.43
C MET A 340 -17.58 -8.90 -34.35
N GLY A 341 -17.10 -10.06 -33.91
CA GLY A 341 -17.26 -11.33 -34.64
C GLY A 341 -18.73 -11.67 -34.89
N GLN A 342 -19.58 -11.53 -33.87
CA GLN A 342 -21.03 -11.75 -33.98
C GLN A 342 -21.71 -10.74 -34.93
N ILE A 343 -21.32 -9.46 -34.88
CA ILE A 343 -21.88 -8.45 -35.78
C ILE A 343 -21.51 -8.76 -37.23
N ILE A 344 -20.27 -9.17 -37.47
CA ILE A 344 -19.80 -9.54 -38.80
C ILE A 344 -20.57 -10.75 -39.33
N SER A 345 -20.72 -11.81 -38.54
CA SER A 345 -21.48 -13.00 -38.94
C SER A 345 -22.94 -12.69 -39.24
N HIS A 346 -23.63 -11.98 -38.35
CA HIS A 346 -25.03 -11.58 -38.55
C HIS A 346 -25.19 -10.67 -39.76
N SER A 347 -24.25 -9.75 -39.99
CA SER A 347 -24.32 -8.84 -41.13
C SER A 347 -24.28 -9.58 -42.46
N LEU A 348 -23.59 -10.72 -42.54
CA LEU A 348 -23.42 -11.48 -43.78
C LEU A 348 -24.38 -12.67 -43.92
N ALA A 349 -25.09 -13.06 -42.85
CA ALA A 349 -26.02 -14.19 -42.85
C ALA A 349 -27.08 -14.11 -43.95
N ASN A 350 -27.70 -12.94 -44.13
CA ASN A 350 -28.72 -12.71 -45.17
C ASN A 350 -28.16 -12.83 -46.61
N ALA A 351 -26.83 -12.77 -46.78
CA ALA A 351 -26.15 -12.98 -48.04
C ALA A 351 -25.69 -14.44 -48.23
N GLY A 352 -26.16 -15.37 -47.39
CA GLY A 352 -25.88 -16.79 -47.48
C GLY A 352 -24.51 -17.22 -46.94
N TRP A 353 -23.94 -16.42 -46.03
CA TRP A 353 -22.69 -16.76 -45.34
C TRP A 353 -22.97 -17.37 -43.98
N GLU A 354 -22.34 -18.51 -43.70
CA GLU A 354 -22.47 -19.21 -42.43
C GLU A 354 -21.12 -19.30 -41.73
N VAL A 355 -21.13 -19.23 -40.40
CA VAL A 355 -19.92 -19.40 -39.59
C VAL A 355 -19.58 -20.89 -39.55
N ILE A 356 -18.36 -21.23 -39.96
CA ILE A 356 -17.88 -22.61 -39.98
C ILE A 356 -16.85 -22.88 -38.90
N ASP A 357 -16.14 -21.85 -38.45
CA ASP A 357 -15.21 -21.94 -37.32
C ASP A 357 -14.99 -20.55 -36.68
N ALA A 358 -14.80 -20.52 -35.37
CA ALA A 358 -14.45 -19.34 -34.60
C ALA A 358 -13.59 -19.75 -33.39
N THR A 359 -12.46 -19.08 -33.18
CA THR A 359 -11.55 -19.36 -32.05
C THR A 359 -10.76 -18.11 -31.67
N TYR A 360 -10.24 -18.09 -30.44
CA TYR A 360 -9.20 -17.13 -30.07
C TYR A 360 -7.82 -17.73 -30.37
N ALA A 361 -6.89 -16.90 -30.79
CA ALA A 361 -5.52 -17.34 -31.01
C ALA A 361 -4.97 -17.98 -29.72
N GLN A 362 -4.47 -19.21 -29.85
CA GLN A 362 -3.97 -20.06 -28.77
C GLN A 362 -4.99 -20.40 -27.67
N GLU A 363 -6.29 -20.31 -27.97
CA GLU A 363 -7.38 -20.44 -27.00
C GLU A 363 -7.23 -19.46 -25.82
N ASP A 364 -6.63 -18.29 -26.07
CA ASP A 364 -6.39 -17.23 -25.09
C ASP A 364 -7.26 -16.02 -25.44
N TYR A 365 -8.27 -15.76 -24.59
CA TYR A 365 -9.23 -14.67 -24.76
C TYR A 365 -8.59 -13.26 -24.83
N ARG A 366 -7.35 -13.10 -24.36
CA ARG A 366 -6.62 -11.83 -24.43
C ARG A 366 -6.10 -11.54 -25.84
N ARG A 367 -6.02 -12.56 -26.69
CA ARG A 367 -5.44 -12.50 -28.03
C ARG A 367 -6.48 -12.21 -29.12
N ALA A 368 -6.04 -12.31 -30.37
CA ALA A 368 -6.87 -12.07 -31.53
C ALA A 368 -8.00 -13.09 -31.65
N MET A 369 -9.18 -12.65 -32.05
CA MET A 369 -10.29 -13.52 -32.41
C MET A 369 -10.26 -13.82 -33.90
N HIS A 370 -10.36 -15.08 -34.27
CA HIS A 370 -10.43 -15.57 -35.63
C HIS A 370 -11.87 -16.03 -35.93
N LEU A 371 -12.42 -15.59 -37.06
CA LEU A 371 -13.76 -15.95 -37.52
C LEU A 371 -13.68 -16.40 -38.98
N LYS A 372 -14.18 -17.60 -39.27
CA LYS A 372 -14.24 -18.17 -40.62
C LYS A 372 -15.69 -18.32 -41.05
N LEU A 373 -16.02 -17.72 -42.19
CA LEU A 373 -17.32 -17.84 -42.83
C LEU A 373 -17.18 -18.53 -44.18
N ARG A 374 -18.23 -19.26 -44.58
CA ARG A 374 -18.31 -19.93 -45.88
C ARG A 374 -19.70 -19.74 -46.47
N ASN A 375 -19.78 -19.57 -47.80
CA ASN A 375 -21.04 -19.53 -48.52
C ASN A 375 -21.37 -20.88 -49.19
N TYR A 376 -22.55 -21.00 -49.80
CA TYR A 376 -22.97 -22.20 -50.53
C TYR A 376 -22.11 -22.53 -51.76
N GLN A 377 -21.36 -21.56 -52.29
CA GLN A 377 -20.46 -21.73 -53.44
C GLN A 377 -19.06 -22.24 -53.00
N GLY A 378 -18.82 -22.35 -51.69
CA GLY A 378 -17.54 -22.77 -51.13
C GLY A 378 -16.49 -21.65 -51.04
N ASP A 379 -16.87 -20.39 -51.26
CA ASP A 379 -15.99 -19.25 -50.98
C ASP A 379 -15.86 -19.03 -49.48
N GLU A 380 -14.68 -18.61 -49.04
CA GLU A 380 -14.38 -18.40 -47.62
C GLU A 380 -14.01 -16.94 -47.33
N ILE A 381 -14.48 -16.43 -46.20
CA ILE A 381 -14.04 -15.14 -45.63
C ILE A 381 -13.44 -15.43 -44.26
N VAL A 382 -12.20 -14.97 -44.04
CA VAL A 382 -11.58 -15.02 -42.73
C VAL A 382 -11.44 -13.61 -42.19
N THR A 383 -11.89 -13.42 -40.96
CA THR A 383 -11.71 -12.18 -40.23
C THR A 383 -10.83 -12.44 -39.01
N ILE A 384 -9.80 -11.61 -38.83
CA ILE A 384 -8.92 -11.62 -37.65
C ILE A 384 -9.12 -10.27 -36.94
N ILE A 385 -9.53 -10.33 -35.68
CA ILE A 385 -9.83 -9.17 -34.84
C ILE A 385 -8.74 -9.10 -33.78
N GLN A 386 -7.71 -8.29 -34.01
CA GLN A 386 -6.54 -8.16 -33.15
C GLN A 386 -6.77 -7.11 -32.06
N PRO A 387 -6.35 -7.34 -30.81
CA PRO A 387 -6.31 -6.30 -29.79
C PRO A 387 -5.33 -5.20 -30.19
N GLU A 388 -5.71 -3.94 -30.03
CA GLU A 388 -4.78 -2.81 -30.19
C GLU A 388 -4.14 -2.48 -28.84
N THR A 389 -2.82 -2.66 -28.73
CA THR A 389 -2.06 -2.35 -27.50
C THR A 389 -1.30 -1.02 -27.56
N ARG A 390 -1.22 -0.35 -28.72
CA ARG A 390 -0.33 0.82 -28.90
C ARG A 390 -0.88 2.14 -28.40
N ARG A 391 -2.15 2.18 -27.97
CA ARG A 391 -2.79 3.42 -27.49
C ARG A 391 -3.37 3.17 -26.11
N GLU A 392 -2.62 3.60 -25.10
CA GLU A 392 -3.07 3.64 -23.71
C GLU A 392 -4.49 4.19 -23.64
N ASN A 393 -5.33 3.49 -22.88
CA ASN A 393 -6.68 3.91 -22.57
C ASN A 393 -7.70 3.86 -23.74
N THR A 394 -7.39 3.27 -24.90
CA THR A 394 -8.41 3.09 -25.97
C THR A 394 -8.79 1.62 -26.15
N LEU A 395 -10.08 1.30 -25.95
CA LEU A 395 -10.65 0.01 -26.35
C LEU A 395 -10.79 0.00 -27.88
N ALA A 396 -9.73 -0.43 -28.54
CA ALA A 396 -9.63 -0.50 -29.99
C ALA A 396 -9.24 -1.91 -30.43
N ALA A 397 -9.66 -2.27 -31.64
CA ALA A 397 -9.28 -3.50 -32.30
C ALA A 397 -8.89 -3.20 -33.75
N HIS A 398 -7.90 -3.95 -34.23
CA HIS A 398 -7.52 -3.95 -35.63
C HIS A 398 -8.20 -5.13 -36.33
N LEU A 399 -8.94 -4.83 -37.39
CA LEU A 399 -9.76 -5.76 -38.14
C LEU A 399 -9.07 -6.07 -39.46
N ASN A 400 -8.66 -7.32 -39.65
CA ASN A 400 -8.15 -7.83 -40.91
C ASN A 400 -9.19 -8.76 -41.55
N ILE A 401 -9.58 -8.49 -42.80
CA ILE A 401 -10.58 -9.29 -43.53
C ILE A 401 -9.93 -9.85 -44.80
N GLY A 402 -9.82 -11.17 -44.88
CA GLY A 402 -9.31 -11.91 -46.03
C GLY A 402 -10.45 -12.55 -46.83
N PHE A 403 -10.49 -12.28 -48.13
CA PHE A 403 -11.44 -12.87 -49.08
C PHE A 403 -10.77 -13.98 -49.89
N PHE A 404 -11.25 -15.21 -49.73
CA PHE A 404 -10.75 -16.43 -50.37
C PHE A 404 -11.84 -17.02 -51.29
N GLU A 405 -12.02 -16.36 -52.44
CA GLU A 405 -13.09 -16.68 -53.39
C GLU A 405 -12.55 -17.42 -54.62
N GLN A 406 -13.42 -18.19 -55.28
CA GLN A 406 -13.11 -18.88 -56.53
C GLN A 406 -13.13 -17.97 -57.76
N THR A 407 -13.86 -16.86 -57.71
CA THR A 407 -13.90 -15.82 -58.75
C THR A 407 -13.63 -14.46 -58.10
N ILE A 408 -12.95 -13.56 -58.82
CA ILE A 408 -12.62 -12.23 -58.30
C ILE A 408 -13.74 -11.27 -58.73
N ASP A 409 -14.64 -10.95 -57.82
CA ASP A 409 -15.64 -9.89 -57.99
C ASP A 409 -15.43 -8.79 -56.95
N GLU A 410 -14.77 -7.72 -57.38
CA GLU A 410 -14.47 -6.59 -56.49
C GLU A 410 -15.71 -5.81 -56.08
N THR A 411 -16.75 -5.77 -56.92
CA THR A 411 -17.99 -5.06 -56.59
C THR A 411 -18.73 -5.79 -55.46
N ALA A 412 -18.74 -7.12 -55.48
CA ALA A 412 -19.28 -7.94 -54.41
C ALA A 412 -18.47 -7.77 -53.10
N ARG A 413 -17.12 -7.78 -53.17
CA ARG A 413 -16.26 -7.53 -52.00
C ARG A 413 -16.54 -6.18 -51.36
N GLN A 414 -16.63 -5.12 -52.17
CA GLN A 414 -16.88 -3.78 -51.67
C GLN A 414 -18.26 -3.65 -51.02
N ARG A 415 -19.30 -4.29 -51.59
CA ARG A 415 -20.64 -4.33 -50.98
C ARG A 415 -20.62 -5.05 -49.62
N ARG A 416 -19.98 -6.21 -49.52
CA ARG A 416 -19.86 -6.96 -48.25
C ARG A 416 -19.09 -6.17 -47.20
N LEU A 417 -18.00 -5.53 -47.60
CA LEU A 417 -17.22 -4.69 -46.70
C LEU A 417 -18.03 -3.49 -46.20
N GLN A 418 -18.78 -2.81 -47.07
CA GLN A 418 -19.69 -1.72 -46.66
C GLN A 418 -20.79 -2.22 -45.71
N GLN A 419 -21.31 -3.42 -45.92
CA GLN A 419 -22.31 -4.04 -45.05
C GLN A 419 -21.76 -4.31 -43.65
N ILE A 420 -20.54 -4.87 -43.56
CA ILE A 420 -19.82 -5.07 -42.28
C ILE A 420 -19.63 -3.72 -41.57
N ILE A 421 -19.08 -2.72 -42.27
CA ILE A 421 -18.78 -1.41 -41.69
C ILE A 421 -20.06 -0.71 -41.18
N ARG A 422 -21.15 -0.76 -41.95
CA ARG A 422 -22.45 -0.21 -41.53
C ARG A 422 -23.00 -0.92 -40.29
N ALA A 423 -22.92 -2.25 -40.24
CA ALA A 423 -23.39 -3.02 -39.09
C ALA A 423 -22.60 -2.69 -37.81
N LEU A 424 -21.27 -2.56 -37.91
CA LEU A 424 -20.43 -2.11 -36.80
C LEU A 424 -20.80 -0.68 -36.34
N GLN A 425 -21.05 0.23 -37.27
CA GLN A 425 -21.48 1.61 -36.96
C GLN A 425 -22.84 1.66 -36.25
N GLN A 426 -23.82 0.87 -36.70
CA GLN A 426 -25.14 0.77 -36.05
C GLN A 426 -25.06 0.28 -34.60
N GLN A 427 -24.03 -0.50 -34.27
CA GLN A 427 -23.74 -0.96 -32.92
C GLN A 427 -22.87 0.03 -32.12
N GLY A 428 -22.71 1.26 -32.59
CA GLY A 428 -21.98 2.33 -31.88
C GLY A 428 -20.46 2.14 -31.86
N LEU A 429 -19.91 1.42 -32.83
CA LEU A 429 -18.47 1.34 -33.09
C LEU A 429 -18.07 2.36 -34.17
N SER A 430 -16.85 2.86 -34.08
CA SER A 430 -16.28 3.80 -35.05
C SER A 430 -15.16 3.13 -35.85
N PRO A 431 -15.49 2.38 -36.92
CA PRO A 431 -14.50 1.82 -37.83
C PRO A 431 -13.91 2.89 -38.75
N THR A 432 -12.60 2.84 -38.97
CA THR A 432 -11.94 3.65 -40.02
C THR A 432 -12.27 3.09 -41.40
N PRO A 433 -12.23 3.93 -42.46
CA PRO A 433 -12.36 3.45 -43.82
C PRO A 433 -11.36 2.32 -44.08
N PRO A 434 -11.82 1.16 -44.61
CA PRO A 434 -10.95 0.02 -44.79
C PRO A 434 -9.92 0.29 -45.89
N THR A 435 -8.65 0.06 -45.59
CA THR A 435 -7.53 0.23 -46.52
C THR A 435 -7.06 -1.12 -47.06
N CYS A 436 -6.56 -1.12 -48.29
CA CYS A 436 -5.94 -2.31 -48.86
C CYS A 436 -4.55 -2.48 -48.26
N ARG A 437 -4.16 -3.70 -47.87
CA ARG A 437 -2.76 -3.98 -47.54
C ARG A 437 -1.90 -3.78 -48.81
N PRO A 438 -0.80 -3.00 -48.74
CA PRO A 438 0.05 -2.75 -49.90
C PRO A 438 0.54 -4.06 -50.55
N GLY A 439 0.45 -4.17 -51.87
CA GLY A 439 0.92 -5.33 -52.64
C GLY A 439 -0.08 -6.49 -52.75
N THR A 440 -1.29 -6.33 -52.20
CA THR A 440 -2.36 -7.34 -52.33
C THR A 440 -3.49 -6.88 -53.27
N GLU A 441 -3.34 -5.74 -53.94
CA GLU A 441 -4.38 -5.08 -54.73
C GLU A 441 -4.87 -5.93 -55.92
N GLN A 442 -6.19 -6.06 -56.07
CA GLN A 442 -6.87 -6.83 -57.12
C GLN A 442 -6.56 -8.34 -57.13
N GLN A 443 -5.92 -8.83 -56.07
CA GLN A 443 -5.60 -10.24 -55.91
C GLN A 443 -6.55 -10.90 -54.89
N ARG A 444 -6.55 -12.23 -54.84
CA ARG A 444 -7.18 -12.99 -53.74
C ARG A 444 -6.26 -12.91 -52.53
N ALA A 445 -6.81 -13.18 -51.34
CA ALA A 445 -5.95 -13.41 -50.20
C ALA A 445 -5.05 -14.65 -50.48
N THR A 446 -3.74 -14.46 -50.47
CA THR A 446 -2.75 -15.53 -50.69
C THR A 446 -2.27 -16.16 -49.38
N GLU A 447 -2.62 -15.56 -48.25
CA GLU A 447 -2.27 -15.99 -46.90
C GLU A 447 -3.10 -17.23 -46.48
N ARG A 448 -2.89 -18.37 -47.16
CA ARG A 448 -3.59 -19.64 -46.89
C ARG A 448 -3.47 -20.09 -45.43
N GLN A 449 -2.43 -19.65 -44.73
CA GLN A 449 -2.28 -19.85 -43.29
C GLN A 449 -3.43 -19.27 -42.45
N TRP A 450 -4.20 -18.31 -42.95
CA TRP A 450 -5.41 -17.79 -42.26
C TRP A 450 -6.57 -18.78 -42.30
N LEU A 451 -6.59 -19.71 -43.26
CA LEU A 451 -7.63 -20.74 -43.37
C LEU A 451 -7.42 -21.89 -42.39
N ASP A 452 -6.22 -22.02 -41.83
CA ASP A 452 -5.80 -23.08 -40.91
C ASP A 452 -6.04 -22.64 -39.45
N PHE A 453 -7.24 -22.93 -38.95
CA PHE A 453 -7.64 -22.58 -37.58
C PHE A 453 -6.99 -23.50 -36.56
N GLU A 454 -6.59 -24.72 -36.92
CA GLU A 454 -5.79 -25.59 -36.04
C GLU A 454 -4.45 -24.94 -35.70
N ARG A 455 -3.81 -24.29 -36.68
CA ARG A 455 -2.61 -23.50 -36.44
C ARG A 455 -2.88 -22.28 -35.54
N ALA A 456 -4.06 -21.66 -35.64
CA ALA A 456 -4.45 -20.57 -34.76
C ALA A 456 -4.68 -21.04 -33.32
N ARG A 457 -5.22 -22.24 -33.11
CA ARG A 457 -5.44 -22.87 -31.79
C ARG A 457 -4.15 -23.34 -31.11
N ARG A 458 -3.16 -23.79 -31.89
CA ARG A 458 -1.89 -24.26 -31.33
C ARG A 458 -1.21 -23.15 -30.53
N ARG A 459 -1.06 -23.35 -29.22
CA ARG A 459 -0.01 -22.67 -28.45
C ARG A 459 1.30 -22.90 -29.19
N ARG A 460 2.09 -21.86 -29.42
CA ARG A 460 3.51 -22.06 -29.72
C ARG A 460 4.10 -22.80 -28.52
N THR A 461 4.14 -24.12 -28.59
CA THR A 461 5.16 -24.89 -27.90
C THR A 461 6.49 -24.45 -28.51
N ASP A 462 7.46 -24.15 -27.65
CA ASP A 462 8.85 -23.72 -27.90
C ASP A 462 9.02 -22.19 -27.87
N SER A 463 9.71 -21.62 -26.88
CA SER A 463 11.13 -21.87 -26.60
C SER A 463 11.52 -21.40 -25.18
N HIS A 464 12.37 -22.21 -24.54
CA HIS A 464 13.19 -22.04 -23.33
C HIS A 464 13.03 -20.81 -22.42
#